data_AF-A0A7J4FZ43-F1
#
_entry.id   AF-A0A7J4FZ43-F1
#
_cell.length_a   1.000
_cell.length_b   1.000
_cell.length_c   1.000
_cell.angle_alpha   90.00
_cell.angle_beta   90.00
_cell.angle_gamma   90.00
#
_symmetry.space_group_name_H-M   'P 1'
#
loop_
_entity.id
_entity.type
_entity.pdbx_description
1 polymer ?
#
loop_
_entity_poly.entity_id
_entity_poly.type
_entity_poly.pdbx_seq_one_letter_code
_entity_poly.pdbx_strand_id
1 'polypeptide(L)'
;MRREKGIHILLDLEGIEEKILDDSLYLNNLIDKVVKESGLKSFGTLYHKFVPQGFTSVTLLSASHISIHTWPEYGYIAADIFACEEPEKAVKAADILIRELKPKKVKKIIRRRGYIFTGYIVADRDGVSHRED
;
A
#
# COMPACT_ATOMS: atom_id res chain seq x y z
N MET A 1 25.25 3.45 7.66
CA MET A 1 24.27 4.31 6.97
C MET A 1 23.08 3.44 6.55
N ARG A 2 21.99 3.42 7.34
CA ARG A 2 20.80 2.63 6.99
C ARG A 2 19.92 3.47 6.05
N ARG A 3 19.62 2.92 4.89
CA ARG A 3 18.73 3.51 3.88
C ARG A 3 17.46 2.68 3.87
N GLU A 4 16.46 3.06 4.64
CA GLU A 4 15.13 2.51 4.40
C GLU A 4 14.62 3.14 3.10
N LYS A 5 14.44 2.32 2.07
CA LYS A 5 13.97 2.75 0.74
C LYS A 5 12.71 2.00 0.43
N GLY A 6 11.58 2.70 0.41
CA GLY A 6 10.33 2.16 -0.10
C GLY A 6 9.79 2.98 -1.26
N ILE A 7 8.78 2.45 -1.93
CA ILE A 7 7.94 3.25 -2.81
C ILE A 7 6.50 3.19 -2.32
N HIS A 8 5.83 4.33 -2.41
CA HIS A 8 4.42 4.49 -2.16
C HIS A 8 3.74 4.80 -3.48
N ILE A 9 2.91 3.88 -3.94
CA ILE A 9 2.11 4.00 -5.16
C ILE A 9 0.70 4.42 -4.75
N LEU A 10 0.26 5.56 -5.27
CA LEU A 10 -1.09 6.08 -5.11
C LEU A 10 -1.85 5.84 -6.41
N LEU A 11 -3.02 5.25 -6.33
CA LEU A 11 -3.88 4.90 -7.45
C LEU A 11 -5.24 5.57 -7.29
N ASP A 12 -5.61 6.35 -8.31
CA ASP A 12 -6.98 6.78 -8.57
C ASP A 12 -7.50 5.94 -9.74
N LEU A 13 -8.46 5.04 -9.51
CA LEU A 13 -9.08 4.24 -10.58
C LEU A 13 -10.56 4.61 -10.74
N GLU A 14 -10.98 4.83 -11.98
CA GLU A 14 -12.31 5.33 -12.31
C GLU A 14 -13.00 4.42 -13.34
N GLY A 15 -14.33 4.39 -13.31
CA GLY A 15 -15.17 3.69 -14.28
C GLY A 15 -15.33 2.19 -14.03
N ILE A 16 -15.22 1.77 -12.76
CA ILE A 16 -15.48 0.38 -12.33
C ILE A 16 -16.98 0.22 -12.04
N GLU A 17 -17.54 -0.96 -12.32
CA GLU A 17 -18.95 -1.25 -12.05
C GLU A 17 -19.27 -1.16 -10.55
N GLU A 18 -20.34 -0.45 -10.21
CA GLU A 18 -20.80 -0.20 -8.82
C GLU A 18 -20.89 -1.49 -7.99
N LYS A 19 -21.47 -2.55 -8.55
CA LYS A 19 -21.62 -3.86 -7.88
C LYS A 19 -20.28 -4.47 -7.43
N ILE A 20 -19.19 -4.18 -8.14
CA ILE A 20 -17.85 -4.67 -7.78
C ILE A 20 -17.31 -3.86 -6.61
N LEU A 21 -17.49 -2.55 -6.66
CA LEU A 21 -17.04 -1.61 -5.63
C LEU A 21 -17.81 -1.74 -4.32
N ASP A 22 -18.99 -2.35 -4.38
CA ASP A 22 -19.86 -2.60 -3.24
C ASP A 22 -19.80 -4.05 -2.72
N ASP A 23 -19.10 -4.96 -3.39
CA ASP A 23 -18.93 -6.35 -2.96
C ASP A 23 -17.71 -6.48 -2.02
N SER A 24 -17.97 -6.38 -0.71
CA SER A 24 -16.92 -6.48 0.30
C SER A 24 -16.21 -7.84 0.32
N LEU A 25 -16.91 -8.93 -0.06
CA LEU A 25 -16.32 -10.27 -0.08
C LEU A 25 -15.35 -10.39 -1.25
N TYR A 26 -15.76 -9.94 -2.44
CA TYR A 26 -14.90 -9.87 -3.61
C TYR A 26 -13.67 -8.98 -3.34
N LEU A 27 -13.86 -7.78 -2.82
CA LEU A 27 -12.77 -6.83 -2.57
C LEU A 27 -11.76 -7.37 -1.54
N ASN A 28 -12.23 -8.02 -0.48
CA ASN A 28 -11.34 -8.64 0.50
C ASN A 28 -10.54 -9.80 -0.12
N ASN A 29 -11.20 -10.68 -0.88
CA ASN A 29 -10.51 -11.77 -1.61
C ASN A 29 -9.51 -11.23 -2.66
N LEU A 30 -9.82 -10.10 -3.29
CA LEU A 30 -8.94 -9.43 -4.23
C LEU A 30 -7.67 -8.91 -3.54
N ILE A 31 -7.79 -8.35 -2.34
CA ILE A 31 -6.63 -7.90 -1.54
C ILE A 31 -5.71 -9.09 -1.20
N ASP A 32 -6.28 -10.20 -0.74
CA ASP A 32 -5.51 -11.41 -0.45
C ASP A 32 -4.80 -11.94 -1.70
N LYS A 33 -5.48 -11.91 -2.85
CA LYS A 33 -4.90 -12.25 -4.15
C LYS A 33 -3.75 -11.31 -4.52
N VAL A 34 -3.92 -10.00 -4.35
CA VAL A 34 -2.89 -8.98 -4.62
C VAL A 34 -1.65 -9.22 -3.75
N VAL A 35 -1.81 -9.45 -2.45
CA VAL A 35 -0.70 -9.75 -1.53
C VAL A 35 0.02 -11.02 -1.97
N LYS A 36 -0.72 -12.11 -2.19
CA LYS A 36 -0.15 -13.42 -2.55
C LYS A 36 0.59 -13.38 -3.89
N GLU A 37 -0.02 -12.84 -4.93
CA GLU A 37 0.57 -12.81 -6.27
C GLU A 37 1.72 -11.79 -6.38
N SER A 38 1.67 -10.68 -5.65
CA SER A 38 2.79 -9.72 -5.61
C SER A 38 4.01 -10.25 -4.85
N GLY A 39 3.82 -11.23 -3.96
CA GLY A 39 4.87 -11.76 -3.09
C GLY A 39 5.15 -10.88 -1.87
N LEU A 40 4.23 -9.96 -1.55
CA LEU A 40 4.24 -9.18 -0.32
C LEU A 40 3.82 -10.08 0.85
N LYS A 41 4.32 -9.76 2.05
CA LYS A 41 3.94 -10.44 3.29
C LYS A 41 2.97 -9.57 4.08
N SER A 42 1.75 -10.05 4.31
CA SER A 42 0.78 -9.40 5.19
C SER A 42 0.75 -10.01 6.59
N PHE A 43 0.35 -9.19 7.56
CA PHE A 43 0.08 -9.59 8.95
C PHE A 43 -1.42 -9.60 9.26
N GLY A 44 -2.24 -9.29 8.27
CA GLY A 44 -3.70 -9.26 8.38
C GLY A 44 -4.29 -8.05 7.67
N THR A 45 -5.60 -8.14 7.45
CA THR A 45 -6.41 -7.11 6.78
C THR A 45 -7.56 -6.73 7.71
N LEU A 46 -7.69 -5.43 7.99
CA LEU A 46 -8.89 -4.87 8.59
C LEU A 46 -9.73 -4.25 7.48
N TYR A 47 -11.04 -4.48 7.49
CA TYR A 47 -11.95 -3.88 6.52
C TYR A 47 -13.28 -3.49 7.15
N HIS A 48 -13.99 -2.59 6.49
CA HIS A 48 -15.32 -2.15 6.84
C HIS A 48 -16.16 -1.96 5.59
N LYS A 49 -17.36 -2.54 5.61
CA LYS A 49 -18.42 -2.33 4.62
C LYS A 49 -19.35 -1.24 5.15
N PHE A 50 -19.50 -0.16 4.40
CA PHE A 50 -20.35 0.96 4.77
C PHE A 50 -21.80 0.74 4.32
N VAL A 51 -22.71 1.49 4.94
CA VAL A 51 -24.13 1.58 4.58
C VAL A 51 -24.42 3.04 4.20
N PRO A 52 -25.11 3.32 3.07
CA PRO A 52 -25.76 2.34 2.18
C PRO A 52 -24.81 1.53 1.31
N GLN A 53 -23.59 2.02 1.04
CA GLN A 53 -22.63 1.39 0.15
C GLN A 53 -21.20 1.84 0.44
N GLY A 54 -20.23 1.18 -0.19
CA GLY A 54 -18.81 1.49 -0.09
C GLY A 54 -18.02 0.57 0.84
N PHE A 55 -16.71 0.57 0.66
CA PHE A 55 -15.80 -0.34 1.34
C PHE A 55 -14.49 0.37 1.67
N THR A 56 -13.93 0.09 2.84
CA THR A 56 -12.56 0.47 3.19
C THR A 56 -11.81 -0.74 3.72
N SER A 57 -10.53 -0.84 3.38
CA SER A 57 -9.63 -1.81 3.97
C SER A 57 -8.22 -1.27 4.15
N VAL A 58 -7.52 -1.82 5.13
CA VAL A 58 -6.09 -1.62 5.35
C VAL A 58 -5.46 -2.99 5.64
N THR A 59 -4.48 -3.35 4.82
CA THR A 59 -3.65 -4.54 5.00
C THR A 59 -2.32 -4.13 5.60
N LEU A 60 -1.99 -4.69 6.74
CA LEU A 60 -0.71 -4.45 7.40
C LEU A 60 0.39 -5.28 6.75
N LEU A 61 1.46 -4.63 6.30
CA LEU A 61 2.69 -5.26 5.85
C LEU A 61 3.80 -5.02 6.90
N SER A 62 5.00 -5.62 6.76
CA SER A 62 6.04 -5.61 7.80
C SER A 62 6.40 -4.23 8.36
N ALA A 63 6.48 -3.21 7.49
CA ALA A 63 6.79 -1.83 7.85
C ALA A 63 6.05 -0.83 6.94
N SER A 64 4.89 -1.22 6.41
CA SER A 64 4.15 -0.46 5.39
C SER A 64 2.70 -0.98 5.29
N HIS A 65 1.97 -0.68 4.21
CA HIS A 65 0.55 -1.03 4.10
C HIS A 65 0.04 -1.06 2.66
N ILE A 66 -1.10 -1.73 2.48
CA ILE A 66 -2.01 -1.49 1.36
C ILE A 66 -3.31 -0.94 1.92
N SER A 67 -3.83 0.17 1.40
CA SER A 67 -5.19 0.63 1.71
C SER A 67 -6.04 0.78 0.46
N ILE A 68 -7.34 0.54 0.61
CA ILE A 68 -8.33 0.67 -0.45
C ILE A 68 -9.57 1.36 0.12
N HIS A 69 -10.10 2.32 -0.63
CA HIS A 69 -11.35 3.01 -0.35
C HIS A 69 -12.20 3.05 -1.62
N THR A 70 -13.47 2.64 -1.55
CA THR A 70 -14.38 2.64 -2.70
C THR A 70 -15.52 3.66 -2.53
N TRP A 71 -15.91 4.25 -3.66
CA TRP A 71 -17.12 5.04 -3.81
C TRP A 71 -17.93 4.48 -4.99
N PRO A 72 -18.80 3.49 -4.75
CA PRO A 72 -19.57 2.82 -5.79
C PRO A 72 -20.36 3.79 -6.68
N GLU A 73 -20.98 4.83 -6.11
CA GLU A 73 -21.77 5.86 -6.79
C GLU A 73 -20.99 6.64 -7.85
N TYR A 74 -19.67 6.66 -7.75
CA TYR A 74 -18.78 7.34 -8.68
C TYR A 74 -17.97 6.38 -9.55
N GLY A 75 -18.16 5.07 -9.38
CA GLY A 75 -17.33 4.06 -10.05
C GLY A 75 -15.85 4.23 -9.71
N TYR A 76 -15.54 4.69 -8.49
CA TYR A 76 -14.20 5.15 -8.09
C TYR A 76 -13.61 4.33 -6.94
N ILE A 77 -12.29 4.16 -6.99
CA ILE A 77 -11.48 3.57 -5.94
C ILE A 77 -10.19 4.38 -5.78
N ALA A 78 -9.87 4.71 -4.53
CA ALA A 78 -8.57 5.20 -4.12
C ALA A 78 -7.81 4.03 -3.50
N ALA A 79 -6.57 3.79 -3.95
CA ALA A 79 -5.73 2.75 -3.36
C ALA A 79 -4.30 3.25 -3.14
N ASP A 80 -3.74 2.85 -2.00
CA ASP A 80 -2.37 3.14 -1.60
C ASP A 80 -1.62 1.81 -1.46
N ILE A 81 -0.46 1.69 -2.10
CA ILE A 81 0.43 0.54 -1.99
C ILE A 81 1.78 1.05 -1.58
N PHE A 82 2.08 0.97 -0.29
CA PHE A 82 3.38 1.28 0.25
C PHE A 82 4.11 -0.03 0.55
N ALA A 83 5.28 -0.23 -0.05
CA ALA A 83 6.19 -1.32 0.32
C ALA A 83 7.60 -0.79 0.60
N CYS A 84 8.19 -1.27 1.68
CA CYS A 84 9.59 -1.01 2.05
C CYS A 84 10.49 -2.08 1.42
N GLU A 85 11.62 -1.65 0.87
CA GLU A 85 12.71 -2.49 0.33
C GLU A 85 12.33 -3.42 -0.83
N GLU A 86 11.10 -3.34 -1.34
CA GLU A 86 10.58 -4.20 -2.41
C GLU A 86 9.80 -3.42 -3.50
N PRO A 87 10.43 -2.46 -4.24
CA PRO A 87 9.73 -1.63 -5.22
C PRO A 87 9.03 -2.41 -6.33
N GLU A 88 9.65 -3.49 -6.80
CA GLU A 88 9.10 -4.37 -7.82
C GLU A 88 7.81 -5.07 -7.36
N LYS A 89 7.72 -5.46 -6.08
CA LYS A 89 6.52 -6.10 -5.54
C LYS A 89 5.39 -5.10 -5.36
N ALA A 90 5.68 -3.87 -4.96
CA ALA A 90 4.67 -2.80 -4.94
C ALA A 90 4.10 -2.50 -6.33
N VAL A 91 4.97 -2.43 -7.36
CA VAL A 91 4.51 -2.25 -8.75
C VAL A 91 3.65 -3.43 -9.18
N LYS A 92 4.08 -4.66 -8.90
CA LYS A 92 3.31 -5.87 -9.22
C LYS A 92 1.94 -5.87 -8.54
N ALA A 93 1.85 -5.48 -7.26
CA ALA A 93 0.60 -5.36 -6.53
C ALA A 93 -0.36 -4.35 -7.20
N ALA A 94 0.16 -3.19 -7.61
CA ALA A 94 -0.61 -2.18 -8.34
C ALA A 94 -1.14 -2.72 -9.68
N ASP A 95 -0.29 -3.42 -10.44
CA ASP A 95 -0.65 -3.97 -11.74
C ASP A 95 -1.71 -5.08 -11.63
N ILE A 96 -1.63 -5.94 -10.59
CA ILE A 96 -2.67 -6.93 -10.28
C ILE A 96 -3.99 -6.21 -9.97
N LEU A 97 -3.98 -5.20 -9.10
CA LEU A 97 -5.19 -4.48 -8.72
C LEU A 97 -5.89 -3.85 -9.95
N ILE A 98 -5.11 -3.21 -10.84
CA ILE A 98 -5.61 -2.65 -12.10
C ILE A 98 -6.16 -3.73 -13.03
N ARG A 99 -5.47 -4.87 -13.16
CA ARG A 99 -5.88 -6.00 -14.01
C ARG A 99 -7.22 -6.59 -13.58
N GLU A 100 -7.42 -6.76 -12.28
CA GLU A 100 -8.62 -7.40 -11.73
C GLU A 100 -9.82 -6.46 -11.74
N LEU A 101 -9.62 -5.18 -11.40
CA LEU A 101 -10.70 -4.18 -11.36
C LEU A 101 -11.10 -3.64 -12.73
N LYS A 102 -10.21 -3.74 -13.73
CA LYS A 102 -10.42 -3.27 -15.12
C LYS A 102 -11.04 -1.86 -15.19
N PRO A 103 -10.46 -0.85 -14.52
CA PRO A 103 -10.97 0.51 -14.56
C PRO A 103 -10.87 1.08 -15.98
N LYS A 104 -11.78 1.99 -16.34
CA LYS A 104 -11.73 2.70 -17.62
C LYS A 104 -10.59 3.73 -17.65
N LYS A 105 -10.23 4.26 -16.48
CA LYS A 105 -9.17 5.26 -16.35
C LYS A 105 -8.34 4.98 -15.10
N VAL A 106 -7.03 5.12 -15.25
CA VAL A 106 -6.03 4.91 -14.22
C VAL A 106 -5.16 6.15 -14.10
N LYS A 107 -5.06 6.70 -12.90
CA LYS A 107 -4.02 7.67 -12.56
C LYS A 107 -3.15 7.07 -11.46
N LYS A 108 -1.86 6.95 -11.76
CA LYS A 108 -0.86 6.31 -10.90
C LYS A 108 0.23 7.32 -10.56
N ILE A 109 0.49 7.53 -9.27
CA ILE A 109 1.57 8.36 -8.76
C ILE A 109 2.51 7.47 -7.95
N ILE A 110 3.80 7.50 -8.26
CA ILE A 110 4.82 6.79 -7.46
C ILE A 110 5.64 7.83 -6.69
N ARG A 111 5.79 7.59 -5.38
CA ARG A 111 6.63 8.40 -4.49
C ARG A 111 7.65 7.52 -3.83
N ARG A 112 8.92 7.93 -3.86
CA ARG A 112 9.94 7.30 -3.02
C ARG A 112 9.74 7.74 -1.57
N ARG A 113 9.82 6.80 -0.64
CA ARG A 113 9.70 7.02 0.80
C ARG A 113 10.95 6.53 1.52
N GLY A 114 11.25 7.18 2.65
CA GLY A 114 12.42 6.91 3.46
C GLY A 114 13.37 8.10 3.56
N TYR A 115 14.27 8.05 4.51
CA TYR A 115 15.29 9.08 4.76
C TYR A 115 16.67 8.44 4.80
N ILE A 116 17.68 9.25 4.51
CA ILE A 116 19.07 8.87 4.73
C ILE A 116 19.40 9.31 6.15
N PHE A 117 19.64 8.35 7.04
CA PHE A 117 20.26 8.67 8.32
C PHE A 117 21.77 8.84 8.11
N THR A 118 22.21 10.08 7.90
CA THR A 118 23.60 10.49 8.15
C THR A 118 23.71 10.67 9.66
N GLY A 119 24.27 9.68 10.36
CA GLY A 119 24.41 9.75 11.80
C GLY A 119 25.19 11.01 12.20
N TYR A 120 24.58 11.88 12.99
CA TYR A 120 25.36 12.68 13.89
C TYR A 120 25.78 11.74 15.02
N ILE A 121 27.09 11.69 15.29
CA ILE A 121 27.59 11.21 16.56
C ILE A 121 26.90 12.10 17.60
N VAL A 122 26.00 11.53 18.41
CA VAL A 122 25.63 12.18 19.65
C VAL A 122 26.89 12.07 20.49
N ALA A 123 27.62 13.17 20.62
CA ALA A 123 28.61 13.26 21.68
C ALA A 123 27.82 13.06 22.97
N ASP A 124 28.02 11.91 23.61
CA ASP A 124 27.58 11.75 24.98
C ASP A 124 28.26 12.85 25.81
N ARG A 125 27.64 13.28 26.91
CA ARG A 125 28.12 14.45 27.68
C ARG A 125 29.58 14.33 28.17
N ASP A 126 30.16 13.13 28.07
CA ASP A 126 31.51 12.80 28.52
C ASP A 126 32.52 12.49 27.39
N GLY A 127 32.16 12.66 26.11
CA GLY A 127 33.13 12.72 25.01
C GLY A 127 33.90 11.44 24.65
N VAL A 128 33.43 10.23 25.03
CA VAL A 128 34.09 8.97 24.68
C VAL A 128 33.30 8.21 23.63
N SER A 129 33.94 7.93 22.48
CA SER A 129 33.39 7.08 21.42
C SER A 129 33.85 5.63 21.57
N HIS A 130 32.92 4.68 21.61
CA HIS A 130 33.22 3.26 21.38
C HIS A 130 32.60 2.78 20.06
N ARG A 131 33.35 1.97 19.32
CA ARG A 131 32.81 1.15 18.23
C ARG A 131 32.26 -0.13 18.88
N GLU A 132 31.01 -0.48 18.60
CA GLU A 132 30.53 -1.84 18.81
C GLU A 132 30.82 -2.63 17.53
N ASP A 133 31.56 -3.72 17.69
CA ASP A 133 31.86 -4.73 16.66
C ASP A 133 30.67 -5.67 16.42
#